data_AF-A0A411Z1J7-F1
#
_entry.id   AF-A0A411Z1J7-F1
#
_cell.length_a   1.000
_cell.length_b   1.000
_cell.length_c   1.000
_cell.angle_alpha   90.00
_cell.angle_beta   90.00
_cell.angle_gamma   90.00
#
_symmetry.space_group_name_H-M   'P 1'
#
loop_
_entity.id
_entity.type
_entity.pdbx_description
1 polymer ?
#
loop_
_entity_poly.entity_id
_entity_poly.type
_entity_poly.pdbx_seq_one_letter_code
_entity_poly.pdbx_strand_id
1 'polypeptide(L)'
;MRDGERFAVTATVERFGSKSGYKGPVETILLTCVKDADGKPLTDHIWLARGKQWMAINPGDRVRFTARVDSYVRGYQGRRYDVPVSQEIDYKLTRPTKVSVIRQSATAH
;
A
#
# COMPACT_ATOMS: atom_id res chain seq x y z
N MET A 1 4.14 -1.22 18.42
CA MET A 1 4.37 -0.60 17.09
C MET A 1 4.31 0.91 17.30
N ARG A 2 5.36 1.65 16.97
CA ARG A 2 5.48 3.09 17.29
C ARG A 2 4.84 3.92 16.18
N ASP A 3 3.78 4.62 16.53
CA ASP A 3 3.07 5.54 15.66
C ASP A 3 4.05 6.58 15.05
N GLY A 4 4.11 6.69 13.72
CA GLY A 4 4.92 7.69 13.01
C GLY A 4 6.29 7.24 12.48
N GLU A 5 6.71 6.00 12.74
CA GLU A 5 8.00 5.47 12.24
C GLU A 5 7.95 5.22 10.72
N ARG A 6 9.03 5.60 10.03
CA ARG A 6 9.20 5.39 8.59
C ARG A 6 9.92 4.06 8.40
N PHE A 7 9.35 3.16 7.62
CA PHE A 7 9.98 1.90 7.29
C PHE A 7 9.87 1.57 5.81
N ALA A 8 10.75 0.69 5.35
CA ALA A 8 10.77 0.28 3.95
C ALA A 8 9.65 -0.73 3.69
N VAL A 9 8.94 -0.51 2.59
CA VAL A 9 7.85 -1.35 2.09
C VAL A 9 8.23 -1.84 0.71
N THR A 10 7.90 -3.09 0.43
CA THR A 10 7.91 -3.63 -0.93
C THR A 10 6.50 -4.03 -1.34
N ALA A 11 6.15 -3.78 -2.60
CA ALA A 11 4.86 -4.15 -3.16
C ALA A 11 4.97 -4.33 -4.68
N THR A 12 3.94 -4.92 -5.29
CA THR A 12 3.77 -5.01 -6.73
C THR A 12 2.68 -4.04 -7.17
N VAL A 13 2.88 -3.35 -8.28
CA VAL A 13 1.86 -2.50 -8.87
C VAL A 13 0.89 -3.36 -9.67
N GLU A 14 -0.36 -3.42 -9.24
CA GLU A 14 -1.39 -4.21 -9.93
C GLU A 14 -2.01 -3.41 -11.07
N ARG A 15 -2.50 -2.20 -10.77
CA ARG A 15 -3.18 -1.33 -11.74
C ARG A 15 -3.27 0.11 -11.27
N PHE A 16 -3.58 1.00 -12.21
CA PHE A 16 -4.00 2.37 -11.91
C PHE A 16 -5.51 2.48 -11.90
N GLY A 17 -6.01 3.43 -11.12
CA GLY A 17 -7.42 3.79 -11.08
C GLY A 17 -7.58 5.28 -10.85
N SER A 18 -8.80 5.76 -10.82
CA SER A 18 -9.12 7.15 -10.49
C SER A 18 -10.28 7.20 -9.51
N LYS A 19 -10.29 8.23 -8.66
CA LYS A 19 -11.42 8.53 -7.79
C LYS A 19 -11.80 10.01 -7.87
N SER A 20 -13.07 10.31 -7.71
CA SER A 20 -13.55 11.69 -7.61
C SER A 20 -13.00 12.32 -6.32
N GLY A 21 -12.07 13.27 -6.44
CA GLY A 21 -11.57 14.06 -5.33
C GLY A 21 -12.28 15.40 -5.23
N TYR A 22 -12.15 16.05 -4.07
CA TYR A 22 -12.76 17.36 -3.80
C TYR A 22 -12.35 18.46 -4.79
N LYS A 23 -11.13 18.39 -5.36
CA LYS A 23 -10.61 19.33 -6.35
C LYS A 23 -10.61 18.78 -7.80
N GLY A 24 -11.26 17.65 -8.05
CA GLY A 24 -11.22 16.93 -9.33
C GLY A 24 -10.72 15.49 -9.20
N PRO A 25 -10.67 14.75 -10.32
CA PRO A 25 -10.26 13.34 -10.33
C PRO A 25 -8.83 13.19 -9.81
N VAL A 26 -8.65 12.28 -8.85
CA VAL A 26 -7.35 11.92 -8.28
C VAL A 26 -6.98 10.54 -8.79
N GLU A 27 -5.84 10.46 -9.47
CA GLU A 27 -5.27 9.18 -9.87
C GLU A 27 -4.83 8.38 -8.64
N THR A 28 -5.00 7.07 -8.72
CA THR A 28 -4.70 6.12 -7.66
C THR A 28 -3.94 4.93 -8.23
N ILE A 29 -3.17 4.28 -7.37
CA ILE A 29 -2.38 3.10 -7.68
C ILE A 29 -2.79 1.98 -6.71
N LEU A 30 -3.10 0.81 -7.26
CA LEU A 30 -3.33 -0.41 -6.50
C LEU A 30 -2.00 -1.14 -6.36
N LEU A 31 -1.58 -1.33 -5.11
CA LEU A 31 -0.42 -2.11 -4.75
C LEU A 31 -0.88 -3.43 -4.14
N THR A 32 -0.26 -4.55 -4.54
CA THR A 32 -0.52 -5.89 -4.02
C THR A 32 0.75 -6.48 -3.41
N CYS A 33 0.60 -7.53 -2.59
CA CYS A 33 1.73 -8.23 -1.95
C CYS A 33 2.59 -7.25 -1.12
N VAL A 34 1.94 -6.46 -0.26
CA VAL A 34 2.58 -5.38 0.49
C VAL A 34 3.29 -5.97 1.70
N LYS A 35 4.61 -5.81 1.75
CA LYS A 35 5.48 -6.38 2.79
C LYS A 35 6.37 -5.31 3.41
N ASP A 36 6.71 -5.47 4.68
CA ASP A 36 7.69 -4.62 5.36
C ASP A 36 9.15 -4.96 4.96
N ALA A 37 10.11 -4.34 5.66
CA ALA A 37 11.53 -4.53 5.43
C ALA A 37 12.01 -5.95 5.78
N ASP A 38 11.33 -6.61 6.73
CA ASP A 38 11.60 -7.97 7.19
C ASP A 38 10.86 -9.02 6.32
N GLY A 39 10.10 -8.57 5.33
CA GLY A 39 9.32 -9.43 4.42
C GLY A 39 7.99 -9.90 5.02
N LYS A 40 7.59 -9.37 6.17
CA LYS A 40 6.30 -9.69 6.80
C LYS A 40 5.18 -9.08 5.98
N PRO A 41 4.13 -9.85 5.63
CA PRO A 41 2.96 -9.29 4.96
C PRO A 41 2.27 -8.28 5.86
N LEU A 42 2.05 -7.08 5.33
CA LEU A 42 1.27 -6.04 5.98
C LEU A 42 -0.19 -6.18 5.52
N THR A 43 -0.41 -6.09 4.21
CA THR A 43 -1.75 -6.22 3.62
C THR A 43 -1.64 -6.86 2.24
N ASP A 44 -2.71 -7.54 1.82
CA ASP A 44 -2.78 -8.15 0.51
C ASP A 44 -2.83 -7.09 -0.59
N HIS A 45 -3.55 -5.99 -0.34
CA HIS A 45 -3.69 -4.91 -1.31
C HIS A 45 -3.98 -3.55 -0.66
N ILE A 46 -3.46 -2.47 -1.25
CA ILE A 46 -3.72 -1.10 -0.79
C ILE A 46 -3.81 -0.13 -1.96
N TRP A 47 -4.80 0.77 -1.88
CA TRP A 47 -4.93 1.89 -2.79
C TRP A 47 -4.22 3.13 -2.25
N LEU A 48 -3.31 3.70 -3.04
CA LEU A 48 -2.63 4.95 -2.74
C LEU A 48 -2.94 6.01 -3.79
N ALA A 49 -2.82 7.28 -3.42
CA ALA A 49 -2.85 8.36 -4.41
C ALA A 49 -1.59 8.33 -5.28
N ARG A 50 -1.76 8.36 -6.59
CA ARG A 50 -0.68 8.40 -7.57
C ARG A 50 -0.12 9.81 -7.65
N GLY A 51 0.81 10.14 -6.75
CA GLY A 51 1.61 11.36 -6.85
C GLY A 51 2.70 11.28 -7.92
N LYS A 52 3.39 12.40 -8.19
CA LYS A 52 4.47 12.52 -9.21
C LYS A 52 5.55 11.44 -9.13
N GLN A 53 5.84 10.97 -7.92
CA GLN A 53 6.80 9.90 -7.63
C GLN A 53 6.41 8.51 -8.17
N TRP A 54 5.20 8.35 -8.70
CA TRP A 54 4.73 7.11 -9.36
C TRP A 54 4.64 7.23 -10.88
N MET A 55 5.04 8.36 -11.48
CA MET A 55 4.85 8.60 -12.92
C MET A 55 5.73 7.69 -13.80
N ALA A 56 6.89 7.26 -13.30
CA ALA A 56 7.82 6.39 -14.03
C ALA A 56 7.63 4.90 -13.73
N ILE A 57 6.55 4.54 -13.03
CA ILE A 57 6.25 3.17 -12.60
C ILE A 57 5.06 2.68 -13.39
N ASN A 58 5.09 1.41 -13.80
CA ASN A 58 4.04 0.77 -14.60
C ASN A 58 3.36 -0.37 -13.82
N PRO A 59 2.13 -0.76 -14.21
CA PRO A 59 1.53 -2.00 -13.75
C PRO A 59 2.44 -3.20 -14.06
N GLY A 60 2.58 -4.11 -13.11
CA GLY A 60 3.53 -5.22 -13.12
C GLY A 60 4.88 -4.92 -12.46
N ASP A 61 5.25 -3.66 -12.28
CA ASP A 61 6.51 -3.32 -11.62
C ASP A 61 6.47 -3.66 -10.13
N ARG A 62 7.57 -4.25 -9.66
CA ARG A 62 7.81 -4.40 -8.23
C ARG A 62 8.52 -3.16 -7.71
N VAL A 63 7.98 -2.58 -6.66
CA VAL A 63 8.40 -1.28 -6.13
C VAL A 63 8.85 -1.42 -4.69
N ARG A 64 9.85 -0.61 -4.32
CA ARG A 64 10.26 -0.36 -2.94
C ARG A 64 10.04 1.11 -2.63
N PHE A 65 9.46 1.41 -1.49
CA PHE A 65 9.27 2.78 -1.02
C PHE A 65 9.33 2.85 0.50
N THR A 66 9.51 4.05 1.04
CA THR A 66 9.43 4.29 2.48
C THR A 66 8.09 4.94 2.80
N ALA A 67 7.32 4.37 3.72
CA ALA A 67 6.05 4.93 4.18
C ALA A 67 5.96 4.92 5.71
N ARG A 68 4.99 5.66 6.24
CA ARG A 68 4.58 5.54 7.64
C ARG A 68 3.36 4.64 7.72
N VAL A 69 3.35 3.70 8.66
CA VAL A 69 2.12 3.03 9.10
C VAL A 69 1.48 3.95 10.10
N ASP A 70 0.32 4.44 9.72
CA ASP A 70 -0.62 5.00 10.68
C ASP A 70 -1.47 3.82 11.16
N SER A 71 -1.46 3.58 12.47
CA SER A 71 -2.21 2.49 13.10
C SER A 71 -3.70 2.71 12.81
N TYR A 72 -4.38 1.80 12.09
CA TYR A 72 -5.83 1.93 11.97
C TYR A 72 -6.53 0.58 11.93
N VAL A 73 -7.28 0.31 13.00
CA VAL A 73 -8.13 -0.87 13.15
C VAL A 73 -9.34 -0.72 12.23
N ARG A 74 -9.49 -1.61 11.24
CA ARG A 74 -10.73 -1.72 10.48
C ARG A 74 -11.48 -2.97 10.93
N GLY A 75 -12.15 -2.85 12.06
CA GLY A 75 -13.28 -3.71 12.42
C GLY A 75 -14.57 -2.97 12.10
N TYR A 76 -15.56 -3.66 11.54
CA TYR A 76 -16.91 -3.14 11.38
C TYR A 76 -17.44 -2.65 12.75
N GLN A 77 -17.55 -1.32 12.96
CA GLN A 77 -18.16 -0.74 14.17
C GLN A 77 -19.70 -0.69 14.07
N GLY A 78 -20.29 -1.35 13.08
CA GLY A 78 -21.74 -1.51 13.02
C GLY A 78 -22.18 -2.55 14.04
N ARG A 79 -22.99 -2.15 15.02
CA ARG A 79 -23.72 -3.07 15.90
C ARG A 79 -24.68 -3.95 15.06
N ARG A 80 -24.20 -5.08 14.53
CA ARG A 80 -25.05 -6.22 14.17
C ARG A 80 -24.61 -7.39 15.02
N TYR A 81 -25.54 -7.91 15.82
CA TYR A 81 -25.33 -8.97 16.80
C TYR A 81 -24.92 -10.33 16.20
N ASP A 82 -24.77 -10.44 14.88
CA ASP A 82 -24.80 -11.73 14.15
C ASP A 82 -23.73 -11.87 13.06
N VAL A 83 -22.67 -11.05 13.09
CA VAL A 83 -21.53 -11.19 12.16
C VAL A 83 -20.25 -11.38 12.98
N PRO A 84 -19.52 -12.50 12.83
CA PRO A 84 -18.22 -12.64 13.47
C PRO A 84 -17.31 -11.51 13.00
N VAL A 85 -16.77 -10.76 13.97
CA VAL A 85 -15.85 -9.66 13.70
C VAL A 85 -14.51 -10.26 13.28
N SER A 86 -14.33 -10.51 11.98
CA SER A 86 -13.00 -10.75 11.43
C SER A 86 -12.21 -9.46 11.56
N GLN A 87 -11.28 -9.43 12.52
CA GLN A 87 -10.33 -8.32 12.70
C GLN A 87 -9.26 -8.44 11.61
N GLU A 88 -9.58 -7.98 10.40
CA GLU A 88 -8.58 -7.82 9.35
C GLU A 88 -7.76 -6.56 9.64
N ILE A 89 -6.46 -6.74 9.89
CA ILE A 89 -5.54 -5.66 10.20
C ILE A 89 -5.21 -4.91 8.90
N ASP A 90 -6.00 -3.88 8.60
CA ASP A 90 -5.77 -3.00 7.45
C ASP A 90 -4.69 -1.94 7.79
N TYR A 91 -3.48 -2.08 7.23
CA TYR A 91 -2.43 -1.08 7.42
C TYR A 91 -2.65 0.11 6.50
N LYS A 92 -2.79 1.31 7.08
CA LYS A 92 -2.81 2.56 6.30
C LYS A 92 -1.39 3.06 6.09
N LEU A 93 -0.89 2.91 4.87
CA LEU A 93 0.37 3.54 4.46
C LEU A 93 0.15 5.01 4.11
N THR A 94 0.88 5.90 4.78
CA THR A 94 0.81 7.33 4.51
C THR A 94 2.16 7.86 4.05
N ARG A 95 2.09 8.88 3.17
CA ARG A 95 3.24 9.65 2.67
C ARG A 95 4.37 8.78 2.11
N PRO A 96 4.12 8.02 1.03
CA PRO A 96 5.18 7.27 0.37
C PRO A 96 6.27 8.25 -0.12
N THR A 97 7.52 7.91 0.16
CA THR A 97 8.73 8.66 -0.25
C THR A 97 9.79 7.66 -0.72
N LYS A 98 10.77 8.13 -1.50
CA LYS A 98 11.86 7.30 -2.05
C LYS A 98 11.33 6.06 -2.80
N VAL A 99 10.34 6.28 -3.67
CA VAL A 99 9.77 5.21 -4.49
C VAL A 99 10.79 4.82 -5.57
N SER A 100 11.06 3.54 -5.73
CA SER A 100 11.97 3.02 -6.75
C SER A 100 11.51 1.65 -7.22
N VAL A 101 11.70 1.35 -8.50
CA VAL A 101 11.45 0.01 -9.05
C VAL A 101 12.60 -0.90 -8.65
N ILE A 102 12.27 -2.04 -8.05
CA ILE A 102 13.22 -3.12 -7.79
C ILE A 102 13.12 -4.11 -8.94
N ARG A 103 14.03 -3.98 -9.91
CA ARG A 103 14.21 -5.05 -10.91
C ARG A 103 14.65 -6.30 -10.16
N GLN A 104 13.90 -7.39 -10.31
CA GLN A 104 14.46 -8.69 -9.96
C GLN A 104 15.64 -8.88 -10.91
N SER A 105 16.86 -8.85 -10.38
CA SER A 105 18.00 -9.43 -11.07
C SER A 105 17.62 -10.89 -11.30
N ALA A 106 17.20 -11.20 -12.53
CA ALA A 106 17.07 -12.57 -12.97
C ALA A 106 18.47 -13.17 -12.81
N THR A 107 18.65 -13.96 -11.76
CA THR A 107 19.77 -14.90 -11.68
C THR A 107 19.54 -15.88 -12.82
N ALA A 108 20.22 -15.63 -13.95
CA ALA A 108 20.38 -16.61 -15.00
C ALA A 108 21.10 -17.81 -14.37
N HIS A 109 20.45 -18.98 -14.42
CA HIS A 109 21.04 -20.27 -14.10
C HIS A 109 20.93 -21.17 -15.34
#